data_AF-A0A7C3YMD8-F1
#
_entry.id   AF-A0A7C3YMD8-F1
#
_cell.length_a   1.000
_cell.length_b   1.000
_cell.length_c   1.000
_cell.angle_alpha   90.00
_cell.angle_beta   90.00
_cell.angle_gamma   90.00
#
_symmetry.space_group_name_H-M   'P 1'
#
loop_
_entity.id
_entity.type
_entity.pdbx_description
1 polymer ?
#
loop_
_entity_poly.entity_id
_entity_poly.type
_entity_poly.pdbx_seq_one_letter_code
_entity_poly.pdbx_strand_id
1 'polypeptide(L)'
;GEMVEKLHELAGGEVAALLVNPGAWTHYSYAIRDALELVRAPLAEVHLSDIERREPWRRRSVVADLAVVRVSGRGVDGYREAVAALARLVREGRGA
;
A
#
# COMPACT_ATOMS: atom_id res chain seq x y z
N GLY A 1 9.24 8.21 -13.39
CA GLY A 1 9.22 8.86 -12.07
C GLY A 1 9.65 7.83 -11.05
N GLU A 2 10.52 8.20 -10.11
CA GLU A 2 11.31 7.24 -9.31
C GLU A 2 10.49 6.16 -8.60
N MET A 3 9.37 6.51 -7.95
CA MET A 3 8.48 5.53 -7.31
C MET A 3 7.89 4.53 -8.32
N VAL A 4 7.45 5.00 -9.49
CA VAL A 4 6.86 4.16 -10.54
C VAL A 4 7.92 3.23 -11.13
N GLU A 5 9.12 3.75 -11.39
CA GLU A 5 10.27 2.94 -11.84
C GLU A 5 10.58 1.84 -10.82
N LYS A 6 10.58 2.17 -9.52
CA LYS A 6 10.80 1.17 -8.48
C LYS A 6 9.73 0.08 -8.45
N LEU A 7 8.47 0.44 -8.66
CA LEU A 7 7.37 -0.51 -8.72
C LEU A 7 7.47 -1.42 -9.95
N HIS A 8 7.92 -0.90 -11.10
CA HIS A 8 8.17 -1.71 -12.30
C HIS A 8 9.30 -2.74 -12.09
N GLU A 9 10.38 -2.36 -11.41
CA GLU A 9 11.45 -3.30 -11.03
C GLU A 9 10.90 -4.44 -10.15
N LEU A 10 10.07 -4.09 -9.15
CA LEU A 10 9.46 -5.06 -8.25
C LEU A 10 8.47 -5.98 -8.97
N ALA A 11 7.71 -5.46 -9.93
CA ALA A 11 6.76 -6.25 -10.72
C ALA A 11 7.44 -7.34 -11.57
N GLY A 12 8.70 -7.14 -11.96
CA GLY A 12 9.50 -8.12 -12.68
C GLY A 12 10.20 -9.16 -11.80
N GLY A 13 10.13 -9.02 -10.47
CA GLY A 13 10.81 -9.88 -9.50
C GLY A 13 9.87 -10.73 -8.65
N GLU A 14 10.46 -11.52 -7.74
CA GLU A 14 9.72 -12.29 -6.74
C GLU A 14 9.45 -11.42 -5.50
N VAL A 15 8.22 -10.94 -5.36
CA VAL A 15 7.76 -10.16 -4.21
C VAL A 15 6.73 -10.98 -3.44
N ALA A 16 7.05 -11.35 -2.19
CA ALA A 16 6.11 -12.10 -1.35
C ALA A 16 4.93 -11.25 -0.86
N ALA A 17 5.17 -9.97 -0.57
CA ALA A 17 4.18 -8.99 -0.16
C ALA A 17 4.76 -7.56 -0.30
N LEU A 18 3.89 -6.56 -0.44
CA LEU A 18 4.27 -5.16 -0.57
C LEU A 18 3.60 -4.31 0.51
N LEU A 19 4.34 -3.40 1.13
CA LEU A 19 3.81 -2.36 2.02
C LEU A 19 4.18 -1.01 1.43
N VAL A 20 3.18 -0.13 1.27
CA VAL A 20 3.36 1.23 0.75
C VAL A 20 2.73 2.26 1.66
N ASN A 21 3.44 3.36 1.88
CA ASN A 21 2.87 4.61 2.37
C ASN A 21 3.04 5.66 1.27
N PRO A 22 2.01 5.89 0.42
CA PRO A 22 2.13 6.83 -0.69
C PRO A 22 2.12 8.29 -0.24
N GLY A 23 1.89 8.58 1.05
CA GLY A 23 1.71 9.93 1.56
C GLY A 23 0.63 10.68 0.77
N ALA A 24 0.96 11.88 0.28
CA ALA A 24 0.04 12.70 -0.50
C ALA A 24 -0.39 12.05 -1.83
N TRP A 25 0.46 11.20 -2.43
CA TRP A 25 0.17 10.56 -3.72
C TRP A 25 -1.04 9.65 -3.67
N THR A 26 -1.40 9.13 -2.50
CA THR A 26 -2.60 8.29 -2.35
C THR A 26 -3.86 9.04 -2.80
N HIS A 27 -3.88 10.37 -2.73
CA HIS A 27 -5.08 11.16 -3.01
C HIS A 27 -5.29 11.48 -4.49
N TYR A 28 -4.28 11.26 -5.35
CA TYR A 28 -4.35 11.73 -6.75
C TYR A 28 -3.49 10.97 -7.76
N SER A 29 -2.49 10.20 -7.34
CA SER A 29 -1.52 9.61 -8.27
C SER A 29 -2.02 8.28 -8.83
N TYR A 30 -2.85 8.37 -9.88
CA TYR A 30 -3.23 7.18 -10.66
C TYR A 30 -2.00 6.50 -11.31
N ALA A 31 -0.93 7.24 -11.61
CA ALA A 31 0.31 6.64 -12.09
C ALA A 31 0.95 5.67 -11.06
N ILE A 32 0.90 5.99 -9.76
CA ILE A 32 1.39 5.08 -8.71
C ILE A 32 0.41 3.92 -8.50
N ARG A 33 -0.90 4.19 -8.57
CA ARG A 33 -1.94 3.15 -8.50
C ARG A 33 -1.73 2.09 -9.58
N ASP A 34 -1.63 2.50 -10.84
CA ASP A 34 -1.51 1.59 -11.98
C ASP A 34 -0.17 0.84 -11.93
N ALA A 35 0.89 1.46 -11.43
CA ALA A 35 2.18 0.79 -11.20
C ALA A 35 2.13 -0.24 -10.05
N LEU A 36 1.34 0.03 -8.99
CA LEU A 36 1.12 -0.93 -7.89
C LEU A 36 0.36 -2.17 -8.37
N GLU A 37 -0.59 -2.01 -9.30
CA GLU A 37 -1.39 -3.11 -9.86
C GLU A 37 -0.53 -4.15 -10.60
N LEU A 38 0.64 -3.75 -11.12
CA LEU A 38 1.58 -4.66 -11.77
C LEU A 38 2.29 -5.60 -10.78
N VAL A 39 2.37 -5.23 -9.51
CA VAL A 39 3.00 -6.05 -8.47
C VAL A 39 1.98 -7.08 -7.97
N ARG A 40 2.08 -8.32 -8.47
CA ARG A 40 1.16 -9.44 -8.15
C ARG A 40 1.46 -10.07 -6.78
N ALA A 41 1.33 -9.27 -5.72
CA ALA A 41 1.56 -9.68 -4.35
C ALA A 41 0.55 -8.99 -3.41
N PRO A 42 0.29 -9.53 -2.20
CA PRO A 42 -0.55 -8.88 -1.22
C PRO A 42 0.00 -7.48 -0.87
N LEU A 43 -0.84 -6.45 -1.02
CA LEU A 43 -0.49 -5.06 -0.76
C LEU A 43 -1.08 -4.55 0.56
N ALA A 44 -0.25 -3.88 1.36
CA ALA A 44 -0.68 -3.06 2.48
C ALA A 44 -0.51 -1.57 2.20
N GLU A 45 -1.55 -0.77 2.42
CA GLU A 45 -1.47 0.69 2.45
C GLU A 45 -1.37 1.18 3.90
N VAL A 46 -0.35 1.98 4.21
CA VAL A 46 -0.12 2.54 5.55
C VAL A 46 -0.08 4.06 5.51
N HIS A 47 -0.78 4.69 6.46
CA HIS A 47 -0.69 6.13 6.72
C HIS A 47 -0.41 6.39 8.21
N LEU A 48 0.59 7.20 8.50
CA LEU A 48 0.92 7.57 9.88
C LEU A 48 -0.25 8.28 10.57
N SER A 49 -0.84 9.26 9.90
CA SER A 49 -2.04 9.98 10.37
C SER A 49 -3.31 9.23 10.00
N ASP A 50 -4.39 9.50 10.74
CA ASP A 50 -5.74 9.07 10.38
C ASP A 50 -6.24 9.97 9.24
N ILE A 51 -6.22 9.44 8.01
CA ILE A 51 -6.60 10.22 6.83
C ILE A 51 -8.11 10.48 6.75
N GLU A 52 -8.93 9.66 7.42
CA GLU A 52 -10.40 9.82 7.47
C GLU A 52 -10.80 11.02 8.35
N ARG A 53 -9.97 11.34 9.35
CA ARG A 53 -10.16 12.51 10.23
C ARG A 53 -9.62 13.81 9.67
N ARG A 54 -9.10 13.80 8.45
CA ARG A 54 -8.49 14.97 7.80
C ARG A 54 -9.43 15.66 6.82
N GLU A 55 -8.90 16.65 6.11
CA GLU A 55 -9.57 17.40 5.05
C GLU A 55 -10.25 16.45 4.04
N PRO A 56 -11.42 16.77 3.47
CA PRO A 56 -12.17 15.84 2.61
C PRO A 56 -11.37 15.21 1.48
N TRP A 57 -10.46 15.97 0.85
CA TRP A 57 -9.60 15.46 -0.22
C TRP A 57 -8.59 14.41 0.25
N ARG A 58 -8.21 14.41 1.54
CA ARG A 58 -7.30 13.40 2.12
C ARG A 58 -8.00 12.09 2.46
N ARG A 59 -9.33 12.08 2.52
CA ARG A 59 -10.11 10.86 2.81
C ARG A 59 -10.19 9.93 1.60
N ARG A 60 -9.94 10.46 0.40
CA ARG A 60 -9.90 9.65 -0.82
C ARG A 60 -8.51 9.07 -1.00
N SER A 61 -8.42 7.75 -1.12
CA SER A 61 -7.25 7.04 -1.60
C SER A 61 -7.60 6.39 -2.94
N VAL A 62 -6.78 6.63 -3.97
CA VAL A 62 -6.90 6.00 -5.28
C VAL A 62 -6.26 4.61 -5.31
N VAL A 63 -5.55 4.22 -4.25
CA VAL A 63 -4.90 2.90 -4.14
C VAL A 63 -5.62 1.96 -3.17
N ALA A 64 -6.63 2.45 -2.44
CA ALA A 64 -7.30 1.71 -1.38
C ALA A 64 -7.97 0.42 -1.88
N ASP A 65 -8.42 0.38 -3.12
CA ASP A 65 -9.01 -0.78 -3.77
C ASP A 65 -7.99 -1.90 -4.07
N LEU A 66 -6.70 -1.55 -4.19
CA LEU A 66 -5.62 -2.51 -4.41
C LEU A 66 -5.11 -3.14 -3.09
N ALA A 67 -5.31 -2.46 -1.97
CA ALA A 67 -4.71 -2.85 -0.68
C ALA A 67 -5.61 -3.84 0.09
N VAL A 68 -5.12 -5.07 0.28
CA VAL A 68 -5.78 -6.10 1.11
C VAL A 68 -5.63 -5.83 2.61
N VAL A 69 -4.65 -5.01 3.00
CA VAL A 69 -4.45 -4.52 4.36
C VAL A 69 -4.38 -3.00 4.32
N ARG A 70 -5.14 -2.32 5.17
CA ARG A 70 -5.08 -0.86 5.30
C ARG A 70 -4.93 -0.46 6.75
N VAL A 71 -3.95 0.39 7.04
CA VAL A 71 -3.70 0.90 8.39
C VAL A 71 -3.52 2.42 8.32
N SER A 72 -4.31 3.16 9.09
CA SER A 72 -4.24 4.62 9.15
C SER A 72 -4.39 5.10 10.60
N GLY A 73 -3.65 6.15 10.98
CA GLY A 73 -3.79 6.77 12.30
C GLY A 73 -3.10 6.04 13.45
N ARG A 74 -2.21 5.10 13.14
CA ARG A 74 -1.46 4.31 14.12
C ARG A 74 -0.01 4.78 14.31
N GLY A 75 0.36 5.91 13.68
CA GLY A 75 1.75 6.36 13.66
C GLY A 75 2.68 5.27 13.13
N VAL A 76 3.85 5.13 13.74
CA VAL A 76 4.86 4.14 13.34
C VAL A 76 4.39 2.71 13.57
N ASP A 77 3.55 2.47 14.58
CA ASP A 77 3.04 1.13 14.89
C ASP A 77 2.17 0.55 13.77
N GLY A 78 1.59 1.42 12.91
CA GLY A 78 0.85 0.97 11.73
C GLY A 78 1.70 0.14 10.75
N TYR A 79 3.01 0.39 10.68
CA TYR A 79 3.91 -0.44 9.88
C TYR A 79 4.06 -1.84 10.49
N ARG A 80 4.14 -1.95 11.82
CA ARG A 80 4.25 -3.24 12.51
C ARG A 80 2.99 -4.07 12.32
N GLU A 81 1.82 -3.43 12.46
CA GLU A 81 0.52 -4.05 12.23
C GLU A 81 0.39 -4.56 10.79
N ALA A 82 0.74 -3.73 9.80
CA ALA A 82 0.69 -4.10 8.39
C ALA A 82 1.64 -5.25 8.04
N VAL A 83 2.90 -5.21 8.51
CA VAL A 83 3.87 -6.30 8.28
C VAL A 83 3.39 -7.61 8.90
N ALA A 84 2.83 -7.57 10.11
CA ALA A 84 2.31 -8.78 10.76
C ALA A 84 1.13 -9.39 9.98
N ALA A 85 0.24 -8.55 9.43
CA ALA A 85 -0.87 -9.00 8.59
C ALA A 85 -0.38 -9.60 7.26
N LEU A 86 0.54 -8.92 6.57
CA LEU A 86 1.14 -9.43 5.33
C LEU A 86 1.87 -10.75 5.55
N ALA A 87 2.67 -10.86 6.62
CA ALA A 87 3.39 -12.09 6.94
C ALA A 87 2.44 -13.28 7.19
N ARG A 88 1.24 -13.02 7.73
CA ARG A 88 0.21 -14.05 7.88
C ARG A 88 -0.34 -14.49 6.52
N LEU A 89 -0.69 -13.54 5.65
CA LEU A 89 -1.19 -13.82 4.30
C LEU A 89 -0.20 -14.67 3.49
N VAL A 90 1.08 -14.32 3.54
CA VAL A 90 2.16 -15.07 2.89
C VAL A 90 2.24 -16.52 3.40
N ARG A 91 2.18 -16.73 4.72
CA ARG A 91 2.23 -18.09 5.31
C ARG A 91 1.01 -18.94 4.97
N GLU A 92 -0.15 -18.31 4.80
CA GLU A 92 -1.40 -19.00 4.45
C GLU A 92 -1.56 -19.25 2.94
N GLY A 93 -0.63 -18.76 2.11
CA GLY A 93 -0.71 -18.87 0.65
C GLY A 93 -1.90 -18.10 0.05
N ARG A 94 -2.42 -17.09 0.77
CA ARG A 94 -3.55 -16.28 0.33
C ARG A 94 -3.05 -14.92 -0.15
N GLY A 95 -3.23 -14.61 -1.44
CA GLY A 95 -3.12 -13.24 -1.95
C GLY A 95 -2.33 -13.05 -3.24
N ALA A 96 -2.48 -13.98 -4.19
CA ALA A 96 -2.29 -13.70 -5.61
C ALA A 96 -3.66 -13.64 -6.28
#